data_AF-A0A6P0P208-F1
#
_entry.id   AF-A0A6P0P208-F1
#
_cell.length_a   1.000
_cell.length_b   1.000
_cell.length_c   1.000
_cell.angle_alpha   90.00
_cell.angle_beta   90.00
_cell.angle_gamma   90.00
#
_symmetry.space_group_name_H-M   'P 1'
#
loop_
_entity.id
_entity.type
_entity.pdbx_description
1 polymer ?
#
loop_
_entity_poly.entity_id
_entity_poly.type
_entity_poly.pdbx_seq_one_letter_code
_entity_poly.pdbx_strand_id
1 'polypeptide(L)'
;MYDLPRENPEVPGLPDQFHYFQPQLLDQTFQPRNWSPDLLFCGVDMNLYYDVKHPKWYKRPDWFAVVGVPRWYEQSDMRLSYVVWDEKINPLVVVELLSPGTEDEDLEETIGEVGKPPTKWEVYESILRVPYYVTFSRYTNQIQAFHLVGDRYQRAELCEGRLLLPEVELSLGLWQGSYQKRDRLWLRWMTPEGDLIPTLEEKEAAAKEEATVAKEEATVAKQQATNAEQRATNAEQEAAAAKQQAINAQQEAAAVKEELAAAKKQSDRLLAKLRELGIIPDDFS
;
A
#
# COMPACT_ATOMS: atom_id res chain seq x y z
N MET A 1 -10.22 -31.44 -8.95
CA MET A 1 -10.30 -31.93 -7.56
C MET A 1 -11.44 -32.93 -7.54
N TYR A 2 -11.26 -34.12 -6.97
CA TYR A 2 -12.33 -35.13 -6.93
C TYR A 2 -13.35 -34.72 -5.87
N ASP A 3 -14.58 -34.46 -6.28
CA ASP A 3 -15.72 -34.38 -5.36
C ASP A 3 -16.16 -35.81 -5.07
N LEU A 4 -15.58 -36.39 -4.02
CA LEU A 4 -15.89 -37.76 -3.62
C LEU A 4 -17.18 -37.78 -2.79
N PRO A 5 -17.96 -38.87 -2.84
CA PRO A 5 -19.18 -39.01 -2.05
C PRO A 5 -18.90 -38.78 -0.57
N ARG A 6 -19.74 -37.99 0.09
CA ARG A 6 -19.65 -37.74 1.53
C ARG A 6 -20.29 -38.87 2.32
N GLU A 7 -19.82 -39.05 3.55
CA GLU A 7 -20.39 -40.00 4.52
C GLU A 7 -21.82 -39.60 4.93
N ASN A 8 -22.10 -38.30 5.04
CA ASN A 8 -23.45 -37.77 5.21
C ASN A 8 -23.76 -36.75 4.10
N PRO A 9 -24.69 -37.05 3.17
CA PRO A 9 -25.10 -36.13 2.10
C PRO A 9 -25.77 -34.85 2.62
N GLU A 10 -26.33 -34.87 3.82
CA GLU A 10 -27.05 -33.74 4.43
C GLU A 10 -26.11 -32.71 5.08
N VAL A 11 -24.83 -33.05 5.24
CA VAL A 11 -23.83 -32.10 5.76
C VAL A 11 -23.24 -31.31 4.58
N PRO A 12 -23.38 -29.97 4.57
CA PRO A 12 -22.72 -29.13 3.58
C PRO A 12 -21.22 -29.43 3.50
N GLY A 13 -20.62 -29.17 2.35
CA GLY A 13 -19.22 -29.52 2.13
C GLY A 13 -18.36 -28.68 3.04
N LEU A 14 -17.22 -29.24 3.45
CA LEU A 14 -16.20 -28.37 4.00
C LEU A 14 -15.85 -27.32 2.93
N PRO A 15 -15.75 -26.04 3.32
CA PRO A 15 -15.40 -24.97 2.39
C PRO A 15 -14.06 -25.32 1.73
N ASP A 16 -14.00 -25.14 0.41
CA ASP A 16 -12.75 -25.34 -0.31
C ASP A 16 -11.78 -24.16 -0.07
N GLN A 17 -10.56 -24.25 -0.61
CA GLN A 17 -9.56 -23.20 -0.43
C GLN A 17 -10.04 -21.82 -0.93
N PHE A 18 -10.93 -21.76 -1.92
CA PHE A 18 -11.46 -20.49 -2.38
C PHE A 18 -12.41 -19.88 -1.36
N HIS A 19 -13.31 -20.67 -0.77
CA HIS A 19 -14.21 -20.21 0.30
C HIS A 19 -13.45 -19.85 1.58
N TYR A 20 -12.21 -20.34 1.75
CA TYR A 20 -11.30 -19.85 2.79
C TYR A 20 -10.65 -18.50 2.43
N PHE A 21 -10.07 -18.37 1.23
CA PHE A 21 -9.30 -17.17 0.87
C PHE A 21 -10.15 -15.96 0.47
N GLN A 22 -11.26 -16.16 -0.23
CA GLN A 22 -12.06 -15.08 -0.79
C GLN A 22 -12.69 -14.19 0.31
N PRO A 23 -13.31 -14.72 1.38
CA PRO A 23 -13.82 -13.89 2.47
C PRO A 23 -12.72 -13.15 3.23
N GLN A 24 -11.52 -13.74 3.36
CA GLN A 24 -10.38 -13.06 4.00
C GLN A 24 -9.91 -11.85 3.21
N LEU A 25 -9.91 -11.93 1.88
CA LEU A 25 -9.59 -10.77 1.04
C LEU A 25 -10.64 -9.67 1.21
N LEU A 26 -11.92 -10.03 1.29
CA LEU A 26 -12.99 -9.06 1.58
C LEU A 26 -12.78 -8.41 2.95
N ASP A 27 -12.54 -9.20 3.99
CA ASP A 27 -12.26 -8.71 5.35
C ASP A 27 -11.06 -7.75 5.40
N GLN A 28 -9.94 -8.12 4.77
CA GLN A 28 -8.73 -7.28 4.76
C GLN A 28 -8.89 -5.99 3.96
N THR A 29 -9.77 -5.96 2.96
CA THR A 29 -9.93 -4.81 2.06
C THR A 29 -11.15 -3.95 2.38
N PHE A 30 -12.05 -4.41 3.27
CA PHE A 30 -13.16 -3.61 3.78
C PHE A 30 -12.66 -2.55 4.77
N GLN A 31 -12.21 -1.42 4.24
CA GLN A 31 -11.67 -0.29 5.02
C GLN A 31 -12.42 1.01 4.68
N PRO A 32 -13.70 1.15 5.08
CA PRO A 32 -14.47 2.37 4.83
C PRO A 32 -13.85 3.56 5.58
N ARG A 33 -13.64 4.69 4.88
CA ARG A 33 -12.96 5.87 5.45
C ARG A 33 -13.90 6.75 6.27
N ASN A 34 -15.19 6.67 6.01
CA ASN A 34 -16.24 7.43 6.69
C ASN A 34 -16.74 6.77 7.99
N TRP A 35 -16.21 5.61 8.35
CA TRP A 35 -16.54 4.89 9.59
C TRP A 35 -15.31 4.72 10.49
N SER A 36 -15.53 4.83 11.81
CA SER A 36 -14.50 4.44 12.77
C SER A 36 -14.28 2.91 12.71
N PRO A 37 -13.03 2.42 12.66
CA PRO A 37 -12.74 0.98 12.73
C PRO A 37 -13.28 0.29 13.99
N ASP A 38 -13.55 1.04 15.06
CA ASP A 38 -14.12 0.52 16.30
C ASP A 38 -15.66 0.35 16.24
N LEU A 39 -16.28 0.83 15.16
CA LEU A 39 -17.73 0.75 14.90
C LEU A 39 -18.02 -0.10 13.65
N LEU A 40 -17.14 -1.06 13.36
CA LEU A 40 -17.26 -1.99 12.26
C LEU A 40 -17.13 -3.42 12.76
N PHE A 41 -17.92 -4.31 12.15
CA PHE A 41 -17.76 -5.74 12.32
C PHE A 41 -17.94 -6.45 10.99
N CYS A 42 -17.03 -7.36 10.67
CA CYS A 42 -17.17 -8.30 9.57
C CYS A 42 -17.28 -9.72 10.12
N GLY A 43 -18.23 -10.49 9.59
CA GLY A 43 -18.35 -11.91 9.87
C GLY A 43 -17.92 -12.72 8.65
N VAL A 44 -17.11 -13.75 8.87
CA VAL A 44 -16.68 -14.74 7.87
C VAL A 44 -17.15 -16.10 8.33
N ASP A 45 -17.96 -16.79 7.52
CA ASP A 45 -18.46 -18.13 7.83
C ASP A 45 -19.08 -18.22 9.26
N MET A 46 -19.80 -17.16 9.65
CA MET A 46 -20.30 -16.95 11.01
C MET A 46 -21.83 -17.07 11.05
N ASN A 47 -22.35 -17.74 12.09
CA ASN A 47 -23.79 -17.85 12.29
C ASN A 47 -24.40 -16.46 12.56
N LEU A 48 -25.40 -16.12 11.75
CA LEU A 48 -26.21 -14.91 11.80
C LEU A 48 -27.64 -15.29 12.23
N TYR A 49 -27.97 -14.99 13.48
CA TYR A 49 -29.28 -15.27 14.07
C TYR A 49 -30.20 -14.06 13.92
N TYR A 50 -31.42 -14.30 13.46
CA TYR A 50 -32.36 -13.23 13.05
C TYR A 50 -33.76 -13.31 13.69
N ASP A 51 -34.10 -14.42 14.38
CA ASP A 51 -35.40 -14.58 15.03
C ASP A 51 -35.28 -15.06 16.49
N VAL A 52 -35.64 -14.18 17.44
CA VAL A 52 -35.63 -14.46 18.88
C VAL A 52 -36.62 -15.57 19.29
N LYS A 53 -37.71 -15.75 18.53
CA LYS A 53 -38.71 -16.81 18.80
C LYS A 53 -38.26 -18.17 18.28
N HIS A 54 -37.30 -18.18 17.35
CA HIS A 54 -36.73 -19.38 16.76
C HIS A 54 -35.20 -19.34 16.87
N PRO A 55 -34.61 -19.44 18.08
CA PRO A 55 -33.17 -19.26 18.30
C PRO A 55 -32.29 -20.36 17.69
N LYS A 56 -32.89 -21.38 17.07
CA LYS A 56 -32.18 -22.41 16.28
C LYS A 56 -32.10 -22.05 14.79
N TRP A 57 -32.79 -21.00 14.36
CA TRP A 57 -32.78 -20.53 12.98
C TRP A 57 -31.69 -19.48 12.81
N TYR A 58 -30.75 -19.79 11.92
CA TYR A 58 -29.66 -18.90 11.55
C TYR A 58 -29.34 -19.08 10.08
N LYS A 59 -28.69 -18.07 9.51
CA LYS A 59 -27.94 -18.19 8.26
C LYS A 59 -26.46 -18.16 8.56
N ARG A 60 -25.64 -18.62 7.62
CA ARG A 60 -24.19 -18.63 7.76
C ARG A 60 -23.60 -18.10 6.46
N PRO A 61 -23.63 -16.77 6.26
CA PRO A 61 -23.10 -16.17 5.05
C PRO A 61 -21.59 -16.40 4.95
N ASP A 62 -21.07 -16.53 3.72
CA ASP A 62 -19.61 -16.59 3.49
C ASP A 62 -18.90 -15.34 4.02
N TRP A 63 -19.51 -14.16 3.81
CA TRP A 63 -19.04 -12.90 4.36
C TRP A 63 -20.19 -11.91 4.56
N PHE A 64 -20.14 -11.09 5.61
CA PHE A 64 -21.02 -9.94 5.77
C PHE A 64 -20.34 -8.81 6.56
N ALA A 65 -20.81 -7.58 6.38
CA ALA A 65 -20.36 -6.44 7.16
C ALA A 65 -21.53 -5.71 7.84
N VAL A 66 -21.25 -5.22 9.05
CA VAL A 66 -22.13 -4.40 9.86
C VAL A 66 -21.40 -3.11 10.20
N VAL A 67 -22.08 -1.98 10.02
CA VAL A 67 -21.57 -0.65 10.36
C VAL A 67 -22.36 -0.07 11.53
N GLY A 68 -21.70 0.71 12.38
CA GLY A 68 -22.31 1.30 13.57
C GLY A 68 -22.42 0.38 14.77
N VAL A 69 -21.82 -0.82 14.70
CA VAL A 69 -21.77 -1.78 15.81
C VAL A 69 -20.36 -1.79 16.43
N PRO A 70 -20.20 -1.85 17.76
CA PRO A 70 -18.89 -1.97 18.38
C PRO A 70 -18.12 -3.18 17.85
N ARG A 71 -16.83 -2.97 17.56
CA ARG A 71 -15.92 -4.01 17.07
C ARG A 71 -15.88 -5.24 17.98
N TRP A 72 -15.89 -5.01 19.29
CA TRP A 72 -15.93 -6.05 20.31
C TRP A 72 -17.34 -6.18 20.88
N TYR A 73 -17.80 -7.42 21.03
CA TYR A 73 -19.04 -7.72 21.71
C TYR A 73 -18.89 -7.37 23.20
N GLU A 74 -19.90 -6.69 23.77
CA GLU A 74 -19.86 -6.16 25.13
C GLU A 74 -18.57 -5.35 25.44
N GLN A 75 -17.96 -4.74 24.42
CA GLN A 75 -16.73 -3.94 24.49
C GLN A 75 -15.44 -4.69 24.84
N SER A 76 -15.47 -6.01 25.05
CA SER A 76 -14.27 -6.80 25.40
C SER A 76 -14.10 -8.10 24.62
N ASP A 77 -15.18 -8.72 24.18
CA ASP A 77 -15.15 -10.09 23.67
C ASP A 77 -15.23 -10.17 22.14
N MET A 78 -14.75 -11.30 21.61
CA MET A 78 -14.93 -11.66 20.22
C MET A 78 -16.27 -12.37 20.04
N ARG A 79 -16.90 -12.16 18.88
CA ARG A 79 -18.19 -12.78 18.54
C ARG A 79 -18.00 -14.25 18.14
N LEU A 80 -18.76 -15.15 18.77
CA LEU A 80 -18.94 -16.53 18.32
C LEU A 80 -20.01 -16.66 17.22
N SER A 81 -20.94 -15.71 17.23
CA SER A 81 -22.04 -15.57 16.29
C SER A 81 -22.52 -14.13 16.33
N TYR A 82 -23.26 -13.72 15.30
CA TYR A 82 -23.92 -12.43 15.27
C TYR A 82 -25.41 -12.60 15.58
N VAL A 83 -25.87 -12.04 16.70
CA VAL A 83 -27.24 -12.19 17.19
C VAL A 83 -27.98 -10.87 17.04
N VAL A 84 -28.75 -10.74 15.97
CA VAL A 84 -29.34 -9.45 15.55
C VAL A 84 -30.23 -8.83 16.61
N TRP A 85 -31.07 -9.64 17.28
CA TRP A 85 -31.95 -9.10 18.32
C TRP A 85 -31.20 -8.68 19.57
N ASP A 86 -29.94 -9.04 19.73
CA ASP A 86 -29.11 -8.60 20.84
C ASP A 86 -28.30 -7.35 20.46
N GLU A 87 -27.64 -7.40 19.30
CA GLU A 87 -26.83 -6.32 18.73
C GLU A 87 -27.65 -5.12 18.23
N LYS A 88 -28.94 -5.33 17.92
CA LYS A 88 -29.92 -4.33 17.42
C LYS A 88 -29.58 -3.69 16.07
N ILE A 89 -28.55 -4.17 15.37
CA ILE A 89 -28.11 -3.64 14.08
C ILE A 89 -28.06 -4.79 13.07
N ASN A 90 -28.62 -4.58 11.89
CA ASN A 90 -28.60 -5.56 10.81
C ASN A 90 -27.35 -5.36 9.93
N PRO A 91 -26.89 -6.41 9.23
CA PRO A 91 -25.83 -6.25 8.23
C PRO A 91 -26.18 -5.20 7.17
N LEU A 92 -25.16 -4.45 6.76
CA LEU A 92 -25.22 -3.52 5.62
C LEU A 92 -25.14 -4.29 4.30
N VAL A 93 -24.26 -5.29 4.26
CA VAL A 93 -23.99 -6.06 3.05
C VAL A 93 -23.74 -7.52 3.43
N VAL A 94 -24.28 -8.43 2.61
CA VAL A 94 -24.03 -9.87 2.68
C VAL A 94 -23.49 -10.34 1.34
N VAL A 95 -22.46 -11.19 1.38
CA VAL A 95 -21.83 -11.82 0.22
C VAL A 95 -21.92 -13.33 0.36
N GLU A 96 -22.42 -14.00 -0.68
CA GLU A 96 -22.45 -15.47 -0.80
C GLU A 96 -21.60 -15.90 -2.01
N LEU A 97 -20.82 -16.96 -1.82
CA LEU A 97 -19.91 -17.50 -2.82
C LEU A 97 -20.55 -18.76 -3.43
N LEU A 98 -20.87 -18.69 -4.72
CA LEU A 98 -21.59 -19.77 -5.37
C LEU A 98 -20.67 -20.97 -5.61
N SER A 99 -21.13 -22.12 -5.14
CA SER A 99 -20.60 -23.44 -5.49
C SER A 99 -21.44 -24.08 -6.61
N PRO A 100 -20.95 -25.11 -7.32
CA PRO A 100 -21.72 -25.75 -8.38
C PRO A 100 -22.97 -26.39 -7.77
N GLY A 101 -24.15 -26.05 -8.27
CA GLY A 101 -25.43 -26.60 -7.80
C GLY A 101 -26.07 -25.85 -6.63
N THR A 102 -25.48 -24.74 -6.16
CA THR A 102 -26.11 -23.83 -5.16
C THR A 102 -26.72 -22.58 -5.81
N GLU A 103 -26.64 -22.45 -7.14
CA GLU A 103 -27.12 -21.27 -7.85
C GLU A 103 -28.62 -21.00 -7.60
N ASP A 104 -29.46 -22.04 -7.60
CA ASP A 104 -30.91 -21.86 -7.43
C ASP A 104 -31.28 -21.45 -5.99
N GLU A 105 -30.57 -21.96 -4.97
CA GLU A 105 -30.85 -21.62 -3.56
C GLU A 105 -30.43 -20.19 -3.18
N ASP A 106 -29.37 -19.67 -3.81
CA ASP A 106 -28.81 -18.35 -3.52
C ASP A 106 -29.36 -17.23 -4.43
N LEU A 107 -30.01 -17.57 -5.55
CA LEU A 107 -30.48 -16.60 -6.55
C LEU A 107 -32.00 -16.51 -6.69
N GLU A 108 -32.77 -17.43 -6.12
CA GLU A 108 -34.22 -17.44 -6.31
C GLU A 108 -34.98 -16.72 -5.17
N GLU A 109 -35.98 -15.91 -5.57
CA GLU A 109 -37.05 -15.40 -4.71
C GLU A 109 -37.98 -16.57 -4.33
N THR A 110 -37.47 -17.48 -3.50
CA THR A 110 -38.22 -18.64 -3.03
C THR A 110 -38.87 -18.34 -1.69
N ILE A 111 -40.18 -18.62 -1.60
CA ILE A 111 -40.94 -18.52 -0.35
C ILE A 111 -40.72 -19.81 0.44
N GLY A 112 -40.28 -19.67 1.69
CA GLY A 112 -40.04 -20.78 2.60
C GLY A 112 -41.32 -21.55 2.91
N GLU A 113 -41.19 -22.86 3.14
CA GLU A 113 -42.31 -23.68 3.59
C GLU A 113 -42.71 -23.35 5.04
N VAL A 114 -44.01 -23.36 5.33
CA VAL A 114 -44.54 -23.12 6.67
C VAL A 114 -43.96 -24.13 7.66
N GLY A 115 -43.29 -23.64 8.71
CA GLY A 115 -42.70 -24.46 9.77
C GLY A 115 -41.24 -24.88 9.54
N LYS A 116 -40.64 -24.53 8.40
CA LYS A 116 -39.20 -24.63 8.15
C LYS A 116 -38.51 -23.26 8.31
N PRO A 117 -37.18 -23.21 8.51
CA PRO A 117 -36.45 -21.95 8.48
C PRO A 117 -36.66 -21.22 7.15
N PRO A 118 -36.91 -19.89 7.14
CA PRO A 118 -37.01 -19.08 5.92
C PRO A 118 -35.80 -19.21 5.00
N THR A 119 -35.95 -18.91 3.70
CA THR A 119 -34.86 -18.97 2.71
C THR A 119 -33.80 -17.88 2.95
N LYS A 120 -32.63 -17.97 2.32
CA LYS A 120 -31.61 -16.90 2.44
C LYS A 120 -32.17 -15.56 1.93
N TRP A 121 -32.83 -15.59 0.77
CA TRP A 121 -33.48 -14.42 0.18
C TRP A 121 -34.48 -13.77 1.14
N GLU A 122 -35.43 -14.55 1.70
CA GLU A 122 -36.43 -14.05 2.65
C GLU A 122 -35.79 -13.44 3.91
N VAL A 123 -34.76 -14.10 4.45
CA VAL A 123 -34.05 -13.59 5.63
C VAL A 123 -33.38 -12.26 5.32
N TYR A 124 -32.63 -12.16 4.21
CA TYR A 124 -31.87 -10.96 3.91
C TYR A 124 -32.77 -9.81 3.46
N GLU A 125 -33.77 -10.06 2.62
CA GLU A 125 -34.67 -9.04 2.07
C GLU A 125 -35.73 -8.58 3.09
N SER A 126 -36.51 -9.54 3.58
CA SER A 126 -37.77 -9.24 4.29
C SER A 126 -37.58 -9.13 5.80
N ILE A 127 -36.72 -9.97 6.40
CA ILE A 127 -36.52 -10.01 7.85
C ILE A 127 -35.43 -9.01 8.29
N LEU A 128 -34.23 -9.17 7.73
CA LEU A 128 -33.06 -8.36 8.09
C LEU A 128 -32.98 -7.07 7.28
N ARG A 129 -33.65 -6.98 6.13
CA ARG A 129 -33.62 -5.80 5.26
C ARG A 129 -32.20 -5.33 4.98
N VAL A 130 -31.31 -6.28 4.68
CA VAL A 130 -29.91 -6.00 4.36
C VAL A 130 -29.89 -5.12 3.11
N PRO A 131 -29.28 -3.93 3.14
CA PRO A 131 -29.29 -3.03 1.99
C PRO A 131 -28.69 -3.65 0.72
N TYR A 132 -27.58 -4.38 0.84
CA TYR A 132 -26.89 -4.98 -0.30
C TYR A 132 -26.74 -6.50 -0.16
N TYR A 133 -27.18 -7.24 -1.17
CA TYR A 133 -26.96 -8.67 -1.28
C TYR A 133 -26.17 -8.99 -2.54
N VAL A 134 -25.05 -9.70 -2.40
CA VAL A 134 -24.12 -9.97 -3.50
C VAL A 134 -23.81 -11.45 -3.58
N THR A 135 -23.86 -12.00 -4.78
CA THR A 135 -23.39 -13.36 -5.06
C THR A 135 -22.24 -13.34 -6.05
N PHE A 136 -21.27 -14.24 -5.85
CA PHE A 136 -20.13 -14.37 -6.74
C PHE A 136 -19.84 -15.82 -7.09
N SER A 137 -19.93 -16.16 -8.38
CA SER A 137 -19.51 -17.48 -8.87
C SER A 137 -18.07 -17.45 -9.33
N ARG A 138 -17.24 -18.23 -8.65
CA ARG A 138 -15.82 -18.41 -8.99
C ARG A 138 -15.60 -19.18 -10.30
N TYR A 139 -16.63 -19.82 -10.83
CA TYR A 139 -16.59 -20.66 -12.03
C TYR A 139 -16.94 -19.85 -13.28
N THR A 140 -17.96 -19.00 -13.19
CA THR A 140 -18.38 -18.13 -14.29
C THR A 140 -17.75 -16.73 -14.22
N ASN A 141 -17.13 -16.39 -13.09
CA ASN A 141 -16.65 -15.05 -12.75
C ASN A 141 -17.75 -13.98 -12.86
N GLN A 142 -18.99 -14.35 -12.50
CA GLN A 142 -20.11 -13.42 -12.50
C GLN A 142 -20.39 -12.93 -11.08
N ILE A 143 -20.51 -11.61 -10.95
CA ILE A 143 -21.11 -10.96 -9.79
C ILE A 143 -22.57 -10.72 -10.10
N GLN A 144 -23.44 -11.08 -9.18
CA GLN A 144 -24.80 -10.55 -9.13
C GLN A 144 -24.96 -9.74 -7.85
N ALA A 145 -25.57 -8.57 -7.97
CA ALA A 145 -25.77 -7.67 -6.87
C ALA A 145 -27.23 -7.24 -6.85
N PHE A 146 -27.76 -7.10 -5.65
CA PHE A 146 -29.12 -6.68 -5.37
C PHE A 146 -29.07 -5.57 -4.33
N HIS A 147 -29.89 -4.55 -4.55
CA HIS A 147 -30.05 -3.42 -3.65
C HIS A 147 -31.50 -3.39 -3.17
N LEU A 148 -31.71 -3.22 -1.87
CA LEU A 148 -33.04 -3.15 -1.27
C LEU A 148 -33.66 -1.79 -1.56
N VAL A 149 -34.67 -1.76 -2.44
CA VAL A 149 -35.38 -0.53 -2.81
C VAL A 149 -36.81 -0.65 -2.31
N GLY A 150 -37.14 0.11 -1.26
CA GLY A 150 -38.41 -0.05 -0.55
C GLY A 150 -38.40 -1.34 0.26
N ASP A 151 -39.25 -2.29 -0.11
CA ASP A 151 -39.45 -3.58 0.55
C ASP A 151 -38.98 -4.78 -0.27
N ARG A 152 -38.37 -4.56 -1.45
CA ARG A 152 -37.91 -5.62 -2.34
C ARG A 152 -36.50 -5.36 -2.86
N TYR A 153 -35.76 -6.45 -3.06
CA TYR A 153 -34.52 -6.42 -3.78
C TYR A 153 -34.75 -6.14 -5.26
N GLN A 154 -33.93 -5.25 -5.80
CA GLN A 154 -33.83 -5.01 -7.22
C GLN A 154 -32.41 -5.29 -7.64
N ARG A 155 -32.23 -5.85 -8.84
CA ARG A 155 -30.90 -6.07 -9.39
C ARG A 155 -30.17 -4.73 -9.48
N ALA A 156 -29.02 -4.65 -8.81
CA ALA A 156 -28.20 -3.46 -8.80
C ALA A 156 -27.41 -3.34 -10.09
N GLU A 157 -27.32 -2.12 -10.61
CA GLU A 157 -26.46 -1.81 -11.75
C GLU A 157 -25.00 -1.75 -11.29
N LEU A 158 -24.10 -2.33 -12.10
CA LEU A 158 -22.67 -2.26 -11.87
C LEU A 158 -22.08 -1.14 -12.72
N CYS A 159 -21.48 -0.14 -12.08
CA CYS A 159 -20.74 0.91 -12.76
C CYS A 159 -19.33 0.39 -13.06
N GLU A 160 -18.97 0.26 -14.35
CA GLU A 160 -17.67 -0.29 -14.77
C GLU A 160 -17.35 -1.66 -14.12
N GLY A 161 -18.37 -2.50 -13.96
CA GLY A 161 -18.23 -3.82 -13.33
C GLY A 161 -18.08 -3.80 -11.81
N ARG A 162 -18.33 -2.66 -11.15
CA ARG A 162 -18.28 -2.49 -9.69
C ARG A 162 -19.64 -2.07 -9.14
N LEU A 163 -20.03 -2.64 -8.00
CA LEU A 163 -21.15 -2.19 -7.20
C LEU A 163 -20.68 -1.05 -6.29
N LEU A 164 -21.33 0.11 -6.36
CA LEU A 164 -21.04 1.24 -5.46
C LEU A 164 -21.89 1.11 -4.19
N LEU A 165 -21.26 1.30 -3.02
CA LEU A 165 -21.93 1.36 -1.73
C LEU A 165 -21.61 2.72 -1.07
N PRO A 166 -22.41 3.76 -1.36
CA PRO A 166 -22.15 5.12 -0.86
C PRO A 166 -22.10 5.22 0.68
N GLU A 167 -22.84 4.37 1.40
CA GLU A 167 -22.91 4.37 2.88
C GLU A 167 -21.57 4.07 3.55
N VAL A 168 -20.67 3.41 2.83
CA VAL A 168 -19.31 3.06 3.28
C VAL A 168 -18.22 3.72 2.43
N GLU A 169 -18.59 4.53 1.44
CA GLU A 169 -17.67 5.13 0.47
C GLU A 169 -16.73 4.08 -0.15
N LEU A 170 -17.27 2.93 -0.52
CA LEU A 170 -16.54 1.83 -1.15
C LEU A 170 -17.21 1.39 -2.45
N SER A 171 -16.45 0.68 -3.28
CA SER A 171 -16.99 -0.12 -4.37
C SER A 171 -16.52 -1.57 -4.27
N LEU A 172 -17.34 -2.50 -4.77
CA LEU A 172 -17.07 -3.94 -4.77
C LEU A 172 -17.08 -4.45 -6.21
N GLY A 173 -15.99 -5.08 -6.63
CA GLY A 173 -15.89 -5.61 -8.00
C GLY A 173 -14.86 -6.70 -8.14
N LEU A 174 -14.65 -7.14 -9.37
CA LEU A 174 -13.61 -8.13 -9.67
C LEU A 174 -12.28 -7.47 -9.97
N TRP A 175 -11.23 -8.01 -9.34
CA TRP A 175 -9.85 -7.65 -9.60
C TRP A 175 -9.09 -8.87 -10.09
N GLN A 176 -8.39 -8.73 -11.23
CA GLN A 176 -7.48 -9.74 -11.74
C GLN A 176 -6.10 -9.55 -11.09
N GLY A 177 -5.68 -10.52 -10.28
CA GLY A 177 -4.36 -10.45 -9.65
C GLY A 177 -4.04 -11.65 -8.76
N SER A 178 -2.89 -11.56 -8.08
CA SER A 178 -2.41 -12.61 -7.19
C SER A 178 -2.84 -12.34 -5.76
N TYR A 179 -3.50 -13.31 -5.13
CA TYR A 179 -3.71 -13.32 -3.68
C TYR A 179 -3.39 -14.73 -3.18
N GLN A 180 -2.63 -14.84 -2.10
CA GLN A 180 -2.16 -16.13 -1.55
C GLN A 180 -1.46 -17.01 -2.62
N LYS A 181 -0.65 -16.36 -3.49
CA LYS A 181 0.09 -16.98 -4.61
C LYS A 181 -0.81 -17.65 -5.66
N ARG A 182 -2.04 -17.17 -5.81
CA ARG A 182 -3.01 -17.65 -6.81
C ARG A 182 -3.51 -16.48 -7.65
N ASP A 183 -3.21 -16.54 -8.95
CA ASP A 183 -3.66 -15.57 -9.94
C ASP A 183 -5.05 -15.95 -10.44
N ARG A 184 -6.03 -15.05 -10.23
CA ARG A 184 -7.41 -15.20 -10.72
C ARG A 184 -8.17 -13.88 -10.61
N LEU A 185 -9.42 -13.88 -11.05
CA LEU A 185 -10.39 -12.87 -10.64
C LEU A 185 -10.82 -13.14 -9.20
N TRP A 186 -10.65 -12.11 -8.36
CA TRP A 186 -11.05 -12.07 -6.96
C TRP A 186 -12.10 -10.98 -6.77
N LEU A 187 -13.13 -11.25 -5.97
CA LEU A 187 -14.02 -10.20 -5.49
C LEU A 187 -13.29 -9.35 -4.45
N ARG A 188 -13.25 -8.03 -4.61
CA ARG A 188 -12.39 -7.15 -3.80
C ARG A 188 -13.00 -5.77 -3.60
N TRP A 189 -12.83 -5.23 -2.39
CA TRP A 189 -13.20 -3.85 -2.09
C TRP A 189 -12.18 -2.86 -2.66
N MET A 190 -12.71 -1.77 -3.18
CA MET A 190 -11.99 -0.68 -3.84
C MET A 190 -12.55 0.66 -3.34
N THR A 191 -11.85 1.75 -3.61
CA THR A 191 -12.42 3.09 -3.43
C THR A 191 -13.60 3.30 -4.38
N PRO A 192 -14.43 4.34 -4.20
CA PRO A 192 -15.51 4.66 -5.14
C PRO A 192 -15.01 4.88 -6.57
N GLU A 193 -13.80 5.42 -6.72
CA GLU A 193 -13.14 5.64 -8.01
C GLU A 193 -12.63 4.35 -8.66
N GLY A 194 -12.50 3.27 -7.89
CA GLY A 194 -11.98 1.98 -8.35
C GLY A 194 -10.51 1.72 -8.00
N ASP A 195 -9.89 2.53 -7.16
CA ASP A 195 -8.53 2.27 -6.68
C ASP A 195 -8.52 1.09 -5.69
N LEU A 196 -7.48 0.25 -5.76
CA LEU A 196 -7.35 -0.89 -4.87
C LEU A 196 -7.12 -0.45 -3.43
N ILE A 197 -7.89 -1.02 -2.51
CA ILE A 197 -7.59 -0.91 -1.08
C ILE A 197 -6.55 -1.99 -0.76
N PRO A 198 -5.35 -1.62 -0.31
CA PRO A 198 -4.29 -2.59 -0.10
C PRO A 198 -4.51 -3.40 1.17
N THR A 199 -4.18 -4.69 1.10
CA THR A 199 -4.05 -5.57 2.25
C THR A 199 -2.85 -5.16 3.11
N LEU A 200 -2.75 -5.68 4.33
CA LEU A 200 -1.59 -5.42 5.18
C LEU A 200 -0.28 -5.90 4.52
N GLU A 201 -0.31 -7.08 3.89
CA GLU A 201 0.85 -7.64 3.19
C GLU A 201 1.30 -6.73 2.02
N GLU A 202 0.36 -6.21 1.23
CA GLU A 202 0.66 -5.28 0.14
C GLU A 202 1.21 -3.95 0.67
N LYS A 203 0.64 -3.40 1.76
CA LYS A 203 1.17 -2.19 2.42
C LYS A 203 2.60 -2.40 2.93
N GLU A 204 2.86 -3.53 3.57
CA GLU A 204 4.21 -3.86 4.08
C GLU A 204 5.22 -4.06 2.95
N ALA A 205 4.82 -4.69 1.84
CA ALA A 205 5.67 -4.85 0.68
C ALA A 205 6.03 -3.50 0.06
N ALA A 206 5.04 -2.61 -0.12
CA ALA A 206 5.26 -1.26 -0.62
C ALA A 206 6.19 -0.46 0.30
N ALA A 207 5.96 -0.49 1.62
CA ALA A 207 6.80 0.21 2.58
C ALA A 207 8.25 -0.30 2.62
N LYS A 208 8.45 -1.62 2.42
CA LYS A 208 9.81 -2.20 2.30
C LYS A 208 10.52 -1.71 1.05
N GLU A 209 9.82 -1.65 -0.08
CA GLU A 209 10.38 -1.15 -1.34
C GLU A 209 10.71 0.35 -1.26
N GLU A 210 9.85 1.15 -0.66
CA GLU A 210 10.14 2.57 -0.43
C GLU A 210 11.37 2.75 0.48
N ALA A 211 11.50 1.92 1.52
CA ALA A 211 12.65 1.95 2.42
C ALA A 211 13.96 1.50 1.75
N THR A 212 13.93 0.55 0.82
CA THR A 212 15.12 0.14 0.05
C THR A 212 15.56 1.26 -0.88
N VAL A 213 14.63 1.86 -1.63
CA VAL A 213 14.91 3.00 -2.52
C VAL A 213 15.49 4.18 -1.73
N ALA A 214 14.86 4.57 -0.61
CA ALA A 214 15.35 5.68 0.21
C ALA A 214 16.75 5.41 0.79
N LYS A 215 17.07 4.16 1.13
CA LYS A 215 18.40 3.77 1.63
C LYS A 215 19.46 3.83 0.53
N GLU A 216 19.12 3.45 -0.69
CA GLU A 216 20.00 3.57 -1.85
C GLU A 216 20.30 5.04 -2.16
N GLU A 217 19.27 5.89 -2.21
CA GLU A 217 19.43 7.33 -2.41
C GLU A 217 20.30 7.98 -1.33
N ALA A 218 20.08 7.64 -0.06
CA ALA A 218 20.90 8.13 1.05
C ALA A 218 22.37 7.68 0.93
N THR A 219 22.61 6.47 0.43
CA THR A 219 23.97 5.95 0.20
C THR A 219 24.67 6.71 -0.91
N VAL A 220 23.96 6.98 -2.01
CA VAL A 220 24.48 7.78 -3.13
C VAL A 220 24.78 9.21 -2.69
N ALA A 221 23.86 9.85 -1.97
CA ALA A 221 24.06 11.19 -1.44
C ALA A 221 25.27 11.28 -0.50
N LYS A 222 25.44 10.28 0.39
CA LYS A 222 26.61 10.20 1.28
C LYS A 222 27.91 10.05 0.48
N GLN A 223 27.94 9.18 -0.54
CA GLN A 223 29.12 9.01 -1.38
C GLN A 223 29.47 10.29 -2.15
N GLN A 224 28.47 11.01 -2.65
CA GLN A 224 28.68 12.30 -3.30
C GLN A 224 29.22 13.36 -2.34
N ALA A 225 28.70 13.42 -1.11
CA ALA A 225 29.21 14.31 -0.07
C ALA A 225 30.67 14.02 0.28
N THR A 226 31.02 12.75 0.52
CA THR A 226 32.42 12.35 0.78
C THR A 226 33.34 12.67 -0.40
N ASN A 227 32.88 12.47 -1.64
CA ASN A 227 33.66 12.83 -2.82
C ASN A 227 33.85 14.36 -2.95
N ALA A 228 32.84 15.15 -2.60
CA ALA A 228 32.91 16.60 -2.60
C ALA A 228 33.87 17.13 -1.51
N GLU A 229 33.83 16.54 -0.30
CA GLU A 229 34.77 16.84 0.79
C GLU A 229 36.21 16.51 0.39
N GLN A 230 36.45 15.37 -0.26
CA GLN A 230 37.78 15.00 -0.73
C GLN A 230 38.27 15.99 -1.80
N ARG A 231 37.40 16.41 -2.72
CA ARG A 231 37.75 17.41 -3.73
C ARG A 231 38.06 18.77 -3.13
N ALA A 232 37.28 19.21 -2.13
CA ALA A 232 37.54 20.45 -1.41
C ALA A 232 38.89 20.39 -0.68
N THR A 233 39.16 19.30 0.03
CA THR A 233 40.44 19.07 0.73
C THR A 233 41.63 19.09 -0.26
N ASN A 234 41.50 18.42 -1.41
CA ASN A 234 42.56 18.42 -2.42
C ASN A 234 42.78 19.84 -3.01
N ALA A 235 41.69 20.57 -3.30
CA ALA A 235 41.77 21.94 -3.81
C ALA A 235 42.43 22.90 -2.79
N GLU A 236 42.16 22.73 -1.50
CA GLU A 236 42.82 23.49 -0.42
C GLU A 236 44.33 23.21 -0.37
N GLN A 237 44.73 21.94 -0.50
CA GLN A 237 46.14 21.55 -0.53
C GLN A 237 46.86 22.13 -1.76
N GLU A 238 46.24 22.04 -2.94
CA GLU A 238 46.78 22.62 -4.18
C GLU A 238 46.92 24.14 -4.09
N ALA A 239 45.91 24.83 -3.55
CA ALA A 239 45.96 26.28 -3.32
C ALA A 239 47.08 26.68 -2.35
N ALA A 240 47.26 25.93 -1.26
CA ALA A 240 48.34 26.15 -0.31
C ALA A 240 49.72 25.93 -0.95
N ALA A 241 49.89 24.88 -1.75
CA ALA A 241 51.13 24.60 -2.48
C ALA A 241 51.45 25.70 -3.50
N ALA A 242 50.46 26.14 -4.28
CA ALA A 242 50.62 27.23 -5.24
C ALA A 242 51.02 28.54 -4.55
N LYS A 243 50.42 28.85 -3.39
CA LYS A 243 50.78 30.02 -2.58
C LYS A 243 52.23 29.93 -2.09
N GLN A 244 52.68 28.77 -1.63
CA GLN A 244 54.07 28.58 -1.20
C GLN A 244 55.06 28.73 -2.36
N GLN A 245 54.76 28.16 -3.53
CA GLN A 245 55.57 28.33 -4.74
C GLN A 245 55.67 29.81 -5.15
N ALA A 246 54.56 30.55 -5.10
CA ALA A 246 54.56 31.98 -5.40
C ALA A 246 55.44 32.78 -4.42
N ILE A 247 55.41 32.45 -3.12
CA ILE A 247 56.28 33.07 -2.11
C ILE A 247 57.76 32.77 -2.42
N ASN A 248 58.10 31.51 -2.71
CA ASN A 248 59.48 31.13 -3.03
C ASN A 248 59.98 31.85 -4.29
N ALA A 249 59.18 31.88 -5.36
CA ALA A 249 59.54 32.58 -6.60
C ALA A 249 59.73 34.10 -6.38
N GLN A 250 58.93 34.73 -5.50
CA GLN A 250 59.13 36.13 -5.12
C GLN A 250 60.44 36.35 -4.36
N GLN A 251 60.80 35.44 -3.44
CA GLN A 251 62.07 35.50 -2.71
C GLN A 251 63.27 35.34 -3.65
N GLU A 252 63.24 34.37 -4.56
CA GLU A 252 64.28 34.17 -5.57
C GLU A 252 64.42 35.41 -6.49
N ALA A 253 63.31 35.94 -6.98
CA ALA A 253 63.33 37.15 -7.81
C ALA A 253 63.88 38.37 -7.06
N ALA A 254 63.61 38.49 -5.76
CA ALA A 254 64.20 39.53 -4.91
C ALA A 254 65.71 39.35 -4.74
N ALA A 255 66.17 38.12 -4.48
CA ALA A 255 67.59 37.79 -4.36
C ALA A 255 68.37 38.09 -5.65
N VAL A 256 67.84 37.69 -6.81
CA VAL A 256 68.44 37.99 -8.13
C VAL A 256 68.53 39.50 -8.37
N LYS A 257 67.50 40.27 -7.97
CA LYS A 257 67.54 41.74 -8.07
C LYS A 257 68.62 42.35 -7.18
N GLU A 258 68.80 41.84 -5.96
CA GLU A 258 69.86 42.30 -5.06
C GLU A 258 71.25 41.98 -5.61
N GLU A 259 71.48 40.75 -6.10
CA GLU A 259 72.75 40.36 -6.74
C GLU A 259 73.06 41.22 -7.97
N LEU A 260 72.07 41.47 -8.84
CA LEU A 260 72.23 42.32 -10.02
C LEU A 260 72.60 43.76 -9.62
N ALA A 261 71.96 44.29 -8.57
CA ALA A 261 72.28 45.62 -8.04
C ALA A 261 73.70 45.67 -7.47
N ALA A 262 74.12 44.63 -6.74
CA ALA A 262 75.48 44.50 -6.21
C ALA A 262 76.53 44.39 -7.33
N ALA A 263 76.26 43.57 -8.35
CA ALA A 263 77.12 43.39 -9.51
C ALA A 263 77.27 44.68 -10.33
N LYS A 264 76.18 45.42 -10.55
CA LYS A 264 76.22 46.77 -11.16
C LYS A 264 77.11 47.71 -10.35
N LYS A 265 76.89 47.80 -9.04
CA LYS A 265 77.69 48.66 -8.15
C LYS A 265 79.18 48.29 -8.16
N GLN A 266 79.51 47.00 -8.25
CA GLN A 266 80.89 46.53 -8.38
C GLN A 266 81.49 46.87 -9.76
N SER A 267 80.73 46.69 -10.83
CA SER A 267 81.12 47.08 -12.20
C SER A 267 81.42 48.58 -12.29
N ASP A 268 80.52 49.42 -11.76
CA ASP A 268 80.70 50.87 -11.70
C ASP A 268 81.97 51.25 -10.92
N ARG A 269 82.25 50.55 -9.81
CA ARG A 269 83.45 50.77 -8.98
C ARG A 269 84.73 50.35 -9.70
N LEU A 270 84.70 49.27 -10.47
CA LEU A 270 85.82 48.84 -11.31
C LEU A 270 86.07 49.82 -12.46
N LEU A 271 85.02 50.28 -13.14
CA LEU A 271 85.11 51.31 -14.18
C LEU A 271 85.71 52.62 -13.65
N ALA A 272 85.28 53.07 -12.47
CA ALA A 272 85.86 54.24 -11.82
C ALA A 272 87.36 54.07 -11.55
N LYS A 273 87.78 52.89 -11.08
CA LYS A 273 89.18 52.59 -10.78
C LYS A 273 90.06 52.44 -12.03
N LEU A 274 89.51 51.91 -13.13
CA LEU A 274 90.19 51.89 -14.44
C LEU A 274 90.42 53.30 -14.98
N ARG A 275 89.45 54.20 -14.81
CA ARG A 275 89.59 55.63 -15.15
C ARG A 275 90.67 56.33 -14.32
N GLU A 276 90.78 56.05 -13.02
CA GLU A 276 91.88 56.56 -12.17
C GLU A 276 93.27 56.08 -12.62
N LEU A 277 93.36 54.88 -13.19
CA LEU A 277 94.60 54.30 -13.72
C LEU A 277 94.94 54.81 -15.14
N GLY A 278 94.13 55.71 -15.71
CA GLY A 278 94.37 56.32 -17.03
C GLY A 278 93.95 55.45 -18.22
N ILE A 279 93.17 54.39 -17.99
CA ILE A 279 92.64 53.51 -19.05
C ILE A 279 91.21 53.99 -19.37
N ILE A 280 90.98 54.45 -20.61
CA ILE A 280 89.65 54.86 -21.10
C ILE A 280 88.91 53.60 -21.57
N PRO A 281 87.84 53.15 -20.89
CA PRO A 281 87.21 51.87 -21.21
C PRO A 281 86.49 51.83 -22.55
N ASP A 282 86.13 53.00 -23.10
CA ASP A 282 85.41 53.13 -24.38
C ASP A 282 86.31 52.89 -25.62
N ASP A 283 87.62 52.67 -25.45
CA ASP A 283 88.55 52.35 -26.56
C ASP A 283 88.57 50.85 -26.92
N PHE A 284 87.79 50.00 -26.26
CA PHE A 284 87.76 48.53 -26.46
C PHE A 284 86.49 47.99 -27.14
N SER A 285 85.67 48.84 -27.77
CA SER A 285 84.54 48.40 -28.60
C SER A 285 84.96 48.04 -30.03
#